data_AF-A0A7S4ML26-F1
#
_entry.id   AF-A0A7S4ML26-F1
#
_cell.length_a   1.000
_cell.length_b   1.000
_cell.length_c   1.000
_cell.angle_alpha   90.00
_cell.angle_beta   90.00
_cell.angle_gamma   90.00
#
_symmetry.space_group_name_H-M   'P 1'
#
loop_
_entity.id
_entity.type
_entity.pdbx_description
1 polymer ?
#
loop_
_entity_poly.entity_id
_entity_poly.type
_entity_poly.pdbx_seq_one_letter_code
_entity_poly.pdbx_strand_id
1 'polypeptide(L)'
;TTTGRLPPYGSTGGSGDSNGGARGVKGLEEGTRAIVVDYSFPPGVQGPEHPRPGIRYEGTRRRAYLPDTSEGREVLRLLRVAWERKLIFAIGRSVTTGRENCVVWNGIHHKTSATGGAYGYPDETYLARVKDELKGKGVN
;
A
#
# COMPACT_ATOMS: atom_id res chain seq x y z
N THR A 1 -14.01 -11.07 -3.99
CA THR A 1 -12.77 -10.33 -3.70
C THR A 1 -12.57 -10.29 -2.22
N THR A 2 -11.37 -10.62 -1.76
CA THR A 2 -10.95 -10.27 -0.41
C THR A 2 -10.34 -8.88 -0.52
N THR A 3 -11.16 -7.85 -0.41
CA THR A 3 -10.68 -6.49 -0.26
C THR A 3 -9.97 -6.40 1.08
N GLY A 4 -8.65 -6.23 1.05
CA GLY A 4 -7.92 -5.73 2.22
C GLY A 4 -8.13 -4.24 2.30
N ARG A 5 -9.27 -3.79 2.83
CA ARG A 5 -9.42 -2.37 3.19
C ARG A 5 -8.70 -2.18 4.52
N LEU A 6 -7.64 -1.40 4.50
CA LEU A 6 -6.94 -1.01 5.72
C LEU A 6 -7.68 0.19 6.34
N PRO A 7 -7.85 0.23 7.68
CA PRO A 7 -8.53 1.33 8.34
C PRO A 7 -7.75 2.64 8.13
N PRO A 8 -8.40 3.81 8.17
CA PRO A 8 -7.73 5.09 7.99
C PRO A 8 -6.60 5.27 9.02
N TYR A 9 -5.47 5.80 8.55
CA TYR A 9 -4.31 6.05 9.40
C TYR A 9 -4.69 7.04 10.52
N GLY A 10 -4.65 6.59 11.78
CA GLY A 10 -4.86 7.45 12.95
C GLY A 10 -6.28 7.52 13.55
N SER A 11 -7.19 6.60 13.22
CA SER A 11 -8.44 6.45 13.99
C SER A 11 -8.37 5.18 14.84
N THR A 12 -8.30 5.32 16.16
CA THR A 12 -8.62 4.23 17.09
C THR A 12 -10.11 3.94 16.98
N GLY A 13 -10.47 2.83 16.34
CA GLY A 13 -11.82 2.27 16.40
C GLY A 13 -12.37 1.82 15.04
N GLY A 14 -12.75 0.53 14.97
CA GLY A 14 -13.64 0.02 13.92
C GLY A 14 -13.20 -1.32 13.34
N SER A 15 -13.57 -2.42 14.02
CA SER A 15 -13.72 -3.72 13.37
C SER A 15 -14.69 -3.60 12.20
N GLY A 16 -14.34 -4.18 11.06
CA GLY A 16 -15.17 -4.15 9.86
C GLY A 16 -14.85 -5.32 8.95
N ASP A 17 -15.41 -6.48 9.27
CA ASP A 17 -15.62 -7.56 8.31
C ASP A 17 -16.56 -7.10 7.19
N SER A 18 -16.27 -7.46 5.94
CA SER A 18 -17.19 -8.19 5.04
C SER A 18 -16.86 -8.05 3.53
N ASN A 19 -16.73 -9.22 2.91
CA ASN A 19 -17.25 -9.70 1.63
C ASN A 19 -17.63 -8.70 0.50
N GLY A 20 -17.10 -8.89 -0.73
CA GLY A 20 -17.70 -8.28 -1.93
C GLY A 20 -16.93 -8.42 -3.27
N GLY A 21 -17.45 -9.24 -4.19
CA GLY A 21 -17.45 -9.05 -5.67
C GLY A 21 -16.12 -8.98 -6.44
N ALA A 22 -15.75 -10.07 -7.12
CA ALA A 22 -14.63 -10.11 -8.08
C ALA A 22 -15.02 -9.50 -9.43
N ARG A 23 -14.26 -8.49 -9.88
CA ARG A 23 -14.17 -8.12 -11.31
C ARG A 23 -12.72 -8.33 -11.74
N GLY A 24 -12.54 -9.17 -12.74
CA GLY A 24 -11.21 -9.55 -13.26
C GLY A 24 -10.43 -8.32 -13.69
N VAL A 25 -9.18 -8.23 -13.25
CA VAL A 25 -8.24 -7.16 -13.65
C VAL A 25 -7.31 -7.80 -14.66
N LYS A 26 -7.45 -7.43 -15.93
CA LYS A 26 -6.60 -7.91 -17.03
C LYS A 26 -5.19 -7.39 -16.77
N GLY A 27 -4.17 -8.25 -16.55
CA GLY A 27 -2.78 -7.80 -16.42
C GLY A 27 -1.82 -8.56 -15.52
N LEU A 28 -2.33 -9.42 -14.65
CA LEU A 28 -1.55 -10.55 -14.16
C LEU A 28 -1.52 -11.62 -15.27
N GLU A 29 -0.61 -12.59 -15.19
CA GLU A 29 -0.53 -13.67 -16.18
C GLU A 29 -1.92 -14.19 -16.56
N GLU A 30 -2.13 -14.48 -17.85
CA GLU A 30 -3.43 -14.84 -18.37
C GLU A 30 -4.06 -15.98 -17.55
N GLY A 31 -5.19 -15.69 -16.89
CA GLY A 31 -5.87 -16.62 -15.96
C GLY A 31 -5.66 -16.34 -14.46
N THR A 32 -4.73 -15.45 -14.08
CA THR A 32 -4.48 -15.11 -12.68
C THR A 32 -5.37 -13.96 -12.21
N ARG A 33 -6.13 -14.18 -11.13
CA ARG A 33 -6.95 -13.14 -10.47
C ARG A 33 -6.05 -12.18 -9.70
N ALA A 34 -6.49 -10.92 -9.53
CA ALA A 34 -5.77 -9.92 -8.73
C ALA A 34 -6.45 -9.67 -7.38
N ILE A 35 -5.63 -9.47 -6.36
CA ILE A 35 -5.98 -8.79 -5.12
C ILE A 35 -5.78 -7.30 -5.35
N VAL A 36 -6.80 -6.50 -5.04
CA VAL A 36 -6.72 -5.03 -5.06
C VAL A 36 -6.58 -4.53 -3.63
N VAL A 37 -5.57 -3.72 -3.39
CA VAL A 37 -5.31 -3.05 -2.11
C VAL A 37 -5.53 -1.56 -2.28
N ASP A 38 -6.57 -1.04 -1.61
CA ASP A 38 -6.90 0.38 -1.61
C ASP A 38 -6.45 1.00 -0.29
N TYR A 39 -5.54 1.97 -0.38
CA TYR A 39 -5.10 2.81 0.73
C TYR A 39 -5.82 4.14 0.69
N SER A 40 -6.33 4.58 1.84
CA SER A 40 -6.92 5.90 2.02
C SER A 40 -6.27 6.58 3.22
N PHE A 41 -5.55 7.67 2.95
CA PHE A 41 -4.89 8.48 3.96
C PHE A 41 -5.54 9.86 3.96
N PRO A 42 -6.35 10.22 4.97
CA PRO A 42 -7.00 11.53 5.00
C PRO A 42 -5.97 12.66 5.22
N PRO A 43 -6.28 13.92 4.82
CA PRO A 43 -5.44 15.06 5.20
C PRO A 43 -5.43 15.22 6.72
N GLY A 44 -4.38 15.85 7.25
CA GLY A 44 -4.25 16.03 8.69
C GLY A 44 -3.16 17.03 9.07
N VAL A 45 -2.78 16.98 10.35
CA VAL A 45 -1.71 17.81 10.93
C VAL A 45 -0.57 16.90 11.39
N GLN A 46 0.66 17.31 11.11
CA GLN A 46 1.86 16.59 11.51
C GLN A 46 1.99 16.54 13.03
N GLY A 47 2.02 15.31 13.57
CA GLY A 47 2.40 15.03 14.96
C GLY A 47 3.91 15.22 15.24
N PRO A 48 4.33 15.10 16.51
CA PRO A 48 5.72 15.31 16.94
C PRO A 48 6.76 14.42 16.24
N GLU A 49 6.34 13.26 15.75
CA GLU A 49 7.16 12.28 15.04
C GLU A 49 7.45 12.66 13.57
N HIS A 50 6.76 13.66 13.04
CA HIS A 50 6.86 14.06 11.65
C HIS A 50 7.85 15.22 11.44
N PRO A 51 8.32 15.46 10.19
CA PRO A 51 9.38 16.44 9.93
C PRO A 51 9.03 17.89 10.34
N ARG A 52 7.76 18.27 10.31
CA ARG A 52 7.30 19.62 10.67
C ARG A 52 6.04 19.56 11.55
N PRO A 53 6.19 19.34 12.88
CA PRO A 53 5.04 19.27 13.79
C PRO A 53 4.15 20.52 13.71
N GLY A 54 2.83 20.33 13.79
CA GLY A 54 1.83 21.41 13.69
C GLY A 54 1.50 21.86 12.27
N ILE A 55 2.25 21.42 11.25
CA ILE A 55 1.99 21.78 9.85
C ILE A 55 1.03 20.78 9.20
N ARG A 56 0.09 21.30 8.39
CA ARG A 56 -0.85 20.48 7.61
C ARG A 56 -0.13 19.65 6.56
N TYR A 57 -0.66 18.46 6.31
CA TYR A 57 -0.28 17.62 5.17
C TYR A 57 -1.52 17.24 4.37
N GLU A 58 -1.32 17.05 3.07
CA GLU A 58 -2.39 16.62 2.17
C GLU A 58 -2.60 15.10 2.24
N GLY A 59 -3.86 14.69 2.21
CA GLY A 59 -4.24 13.28 2.14
C GLY A 59 -3.96 12.68 0.76
N THR A 60 -4.08 11.37 0.65
CA THR A 60 -3.96 10.66 -0.62
C THR A 60 -4.81 9.39 -0.66
N ARG A 61 -5.08 8.92 -1.88
CA ARG A 61 -5.63 7.60 -2.14
C ARG A 61 -4.69 6.89 -3.10
N ARG A 62 -4.34 5.65 -2.79
CA ARG A 62 -3.46 4.82 -3.62
C ARG A 62 -4.07 3.46 -3.80
N ARG A 63 -3.94 2.92 -5.02
CA ARG A 63 -4.34 1.56 -5.36
C ARG A 63 -3.11 0.75 -5.73
N ALA A 64 -3.05 -0.47 -5.22
CA ALA A 64 -2.01 -1.43 -5.57
C ALA A 64 -2.62 -2.80 -5.90
N TYR A 65 -1.82 -3.63 -6.56
CA TYR A 65 -2.24 -4.94 -7.05
C TYR A 65 -1.25 -6.02 -6.60
N LEU A 66 -1.79 -7.19 -6.26
CA LEU A 66 -1.03 -8.43 -6.04
C LEU A 66 -1.70 -9.56 -6.81
N PRO A 67 -0.97 -10.59 -7.24
CA PRO A 67 -1.59 -11.83 -7.71
C PRO A 67 -2.38 -12.50 -6.58
N ASP A 68 -3.55 -13.04 -6.89
CA ASP A 68 -4.34 -13.87 -5.97
C ASP A 68 -3.81 -15.31 -5.94
N THR A 69 -2.54 -15.43 -5.56
CA THR A 69 -1.80 -16.68 -5.33
C THR A 69 -1.46 -16.84 -3.85
N SER A 70 -0.97 -18.01 -3.43
CA SER A 70 -0.53 -18.23 -2.05
C SER A 70 0.53 -17.21 -1.62
N GLU A 71 1.52 -16.94 -2.47
CA GLU A 71 2.58 -15.96 -2.20
C GLU A 71 2.05 -14.52 -2.20
N GLY A 72 1.15 -14.16 -3.13
CA GLY A 72 0.53 -12.83 -3.11
C GLY A 72 -0.33 -12.59 -1.85
N ARG A 73 -1.01 -13.62 -1.34
CA ARG A 73 -1.74 -13.55 -0.07
C ARG A 73 -0.83 -13.45 1.15
N GLU A 74 0.33 -14.08 1.11
CA GLU A 74 1.37 -13.92 2.13
C GLU A 74 1.85 -12.47 2.17
N VAL A 75 2.20 -11.89 1.01
CA VAL A 75 2.58 -10.47 0.91
C VAL A 75 1.46 -9.57 1.44
N LEU A 76 0.20 -9.86 1.11
CA LEU A 76 -0.94 -9.10 1.66
C LEU A 76 -0.97 -9.13 3.20
N ARG A 77 -0.72 -10.28 3.83
CA ARG A 77 -0.64 -10.40 5.29
C ARG A 77 0.47 -9.52 5.87
N LEU A 78 1.65 -9.54 5.25
CA LEU A 78 2.78 -8.72 5.68
C LEU A 78 2.50 -7.22 5.52
N LEU A 79 1.89 -6.81 4.40
CA LEU A 79 1.49 -5.42 4.18
C LEU A 79 0.47 -4.94 5.21
N ARG A 80 -0.43 -5.80 5.70
CA ARG A 80 -1.34 -5.46 6.81
C ARG A 80 -0.57 -5.17 8.10
N VAL A 81 0.40 -6.02 8.45
CA VAL A 81 1.26 -5.79 9.62
C VAL A 81 2.06 -4.49 9.46
N ALA A 82 2.63 -4.25 8.29
CA ALA A 82 3.35 -3.01 8.00
C ALA A 82 2.43 -1.77 8.07
N TRP A 83 1.17 -1.88 7.67
CA TRP A 83 0.19 -0.80 7.79
C TRP A 83 -0.12 -0.48 9.26
N GLU A 84 -0.41 -1.50 10.07
CA GLU A 84 -0.69 -1.34 11.51
C GLU A 84 0.49 -0.69 12.25
N ARG A 85 1.71 -1.04 11.85
CA ARG A 85 2.96 -0.46 12.36
C ARG A 85 3.32 0.88 11.73
N LYS A 86 2.47 1.46 10.89
CA LYS A 86 2.67 2.76 10.24
C LYS A 86 3.91 2.82 9.32
N LEU A 87 4.27 1.71 8.67
CA LEU A 87 5.49 1.57 7.87
C LEU A 87 5.29 1.73 6.37
N ILE A 88 4.05 1.73 5.87
CA ILE A 88 3.74 1.81 4.42
C ILE A 88 3.98 3.22 3.85
N PHE A 89 3.56 4.24 4.60
CA PHE A 89 3.65 5.64 4.20
C PHE A 89 4.43 6.46 5.22
N ALA A 90 4.92 7.62 4.78
CA ALA A 90 5.52 8.65 5.61
C ALA A 90 5.03 10.03 5.13
N ILE A 91 5.28 11.07 5.92
CA ILE A 91 5.12 12.46 5.49
C ILE A 91 6.47 12.97 5.01
N GLY A 92 6.52 13.51 3.79
CA GLY A 92 7.76 14.00 3.20
C GLY A 92 7.55 14.78 1.91
N ARG A 93 8.62 14.84 1.11
CA ARG A 93 8.62 15.49 -0.21
C ARG A 93 8.16 14.52 -1.29
N SER A 94 7.14 14.87 -2.06
CA SER A 94 6.73 14.13 -3.24
C SER A 94 7.79 14.25 -4.32
N VAL A 95 8.44 13.13 -4.69
CA VAL A 95 9.50 13.11 -5.71
C VAL A 95 9.01 13.64 -7.07
N THR A 96 7.80 13.28 -7.47
CA THR A 96 7.25 13.64 -8.79
C THR A 96 6.83 15.10 -8.93
N THR A 97 6.41 15.75 -7.85
CA THR A 97 5.85 17.12 -7.88
C THR A 97 6.71 18.12 -7.14
N GLY A 98 7.74 17.67 -6.43
CA GLY A 98 8.58 18.48 -5.55
C GLY A 98 7.87 19.02 -4.30
N ARG A 99 6.56 18.75 -4.12
CA ARG A 99 5.76 19.30 -3.02
C ARG A 99 6.14 18.69 -1.68
N GLU A 100 6.20 19.56 -0.70
CA GLU A 100 6.46 19.27 0.70
C GLU A 100 5.17 18.88 1.45
N ASN A 101 5.28 18.29 2.65
CA ASN A 101 4.13 17.91 3.50
C ASN A 101 3.13 16.96 2.80
N CYS A 102 3.65 16.00 2.04
CA CYS A 102 2.83 15.05 1.31
C CYS A 102 2.94 13.65 1.92
N VAL A 103 1.87 12.88 1.85
CA VAL A 103 1.92 11.43 2.11
C VAL A 103 2.65 10.73 0.95
N VAL A 104 3.77 10.08 1.27
CA VAL A 104 4.66 9.42 0.31
C VAL A 104 4.90 7.95 0.69
N TRP A 105 5.23 7.11 -0.29
CA TRP A 105 5.65 5.73 -0.03
C TRP A 105 6.91 5.71 0.83
N ASN A 106 6.95 4.82 1.81
CA ASN A 106 8.06 4.73 2.76
C ASN A 106 8.99 3.55 2.44
N GLY A 107 9.41 3.39 1.19
CA GLY A 107 10.41 2.37 0.81
C GLY A 107 9.91 0.92 0.77
N ILE A 108 8.59 0.69 0.76
CA ILE A 108 7.97 -0.60 0.40
C ILE A 108 7.28 -0.42 -0.96
N HIS A 109 7.79 -1.08 -1.98
CA HIS A 109 7.31 -0.91 -3.34
C HIS A 109 5.97 -1.59 -3.57
N HIS A 110 5.08 -0.86 -4.23
CA HIS A 110 3.75 -1.33 -4.61
C HIS A 110 3.61 -1.32 -6.12
N LYS A 111 2.97 -2.36 -6.65
CA LYS A 111 2.53 -2.37 -8.05
C LYS A 111 1.26 -1.56 -8.18
N THR A 112 1.36 -0.33 -8.69
CA THR A 112 0.26 0.63 -8.83
C THR A 112 -0.44 0.54 -10.19
N SER A 113 0.10 -0.26 -11.11
CA SER A 113 -0.57 -0.66 -12.35
C SER A 113 -0.78 -2.17 -12.37
N ALA A 114 -1.93 -2.62 -12.88
CA ALA A 114 -2.16 -4.04 -13.11
C ALA A 114 -1.40 -4.54 -14.35
N THR A 115 -1.07 -3.66 -15.30
CA THR A 115 -0.40 -3.98 -16.57
C THR A 115 0.69 -2.97 -16.91
N GLY A 116 1.85 -3.45 -17.32
CA GLY A 116 2.90 -2.67 -17.97
C GLY A 116 3.50 -1.53 -17.14
N GLY A 117 4.55 -0.92 -17.69
CA GLY A 117 5.29 0.18 -17.06
C GLY A 117 6.12 -0.24 -15.86
N ALA A 118 6.92 0.70 -15.33
CA ALA A 118 7.87 0.45 -14.25
C ALA A 118 7.20 -0.03 -12.92
N TYR A 119 5.91 0.23 -12.75
CA TYR A 119 5.15 -0.09 -11.54
C TYR A 119 4.01 -1.10 -11.80
N GLY A 120 4.04 -1.84 -12.91
CA GLY A 120 3.04 -2.86 -13.24
C GLY A 120 3.62 -4.25 -13.48
N TYR A 121 2.76 -5.17 -13.91
CA TYR A 121 3.09 -6.56 -14.24
C TYR A 121 3.23 -6.77 -15.77
N PRO A 122 3.94 -7.81 -16.23
CA PRO A 122 4.64 -8.84 -15.45
C PRO A 122 5.91 -8.31 -14.76
N ASP A 123 6.22 -8.87 -13.59
CA ASP A 123 7.47 -8.67 -12.85
C ASP A 123 7.64 -9.85 -11.89
N GLU A 124 8.37 -10.86 -12.34
CA GLU A 124 8.60 -12.12 -11.63
C GLU A 124 9.39 -11.93 -10.32
N THR A 125 10.16 -10.85 -10.22
CA THR A 125 11.01 -10.57 -9.05
C THR A 125 10.28 -9.82 -7.94
N TYR A 126 9.10 -9.27 -8.23
CA TYR A 126 8.43 -8.33 -7.35
C TYR A 126 8.08 -8.93 -5.97
N LEU A 127 7.51 -10.13 -5.92
CA LEU A 127 7.06 -10.71 -4.66
C LEU A 127 8.22 -11.04 -3.73
N ALA A 128 9.35 -11.50 -4.27
CA ALA A 128 10.57 -11.69 -3.48
C ALA A 128 11.10 -10.34 -2.96
N ARG A 129 11.24 -9.35 -3.85
CA ARG A 129 11.76 -8.04 -3.50
C ARG A 129 10.93 -7.32 -2.43
N VAL A 130 9.59 -7.32 -2.55
CA VAL A 130 8.74 -6.66 -1.56
C VAL A 130 8.79 -7.35 -0.21
N LYS A 131 8.97 -8.68 -0.17
CA LYS A 131 9.22 -9.42 1.08
C LYS A 131 10.53 -9.00 1.73
N ASP A 132 11.59 -8.82 0.95
CA ASP A 132 12.88 -8.34 1.47
C ASP A 132 12.78 -6.91 2.01
N GLU A 133 12.05 -6.02 1.33
CA GLU A 133 11.80 -4.66 1.80
C GLU A 133 10.99 -4.62 3.11
N LEU A 134 9.98 -5.49 3.23
CA LEU A 134 9.19 -5.68 4.46
C LEU A 134 10.04 -6.22 5.61
N LYS A 135 10.87 -7.23 5.33
CA LYS A 135 11.83 -7.79 6.29
C LYS A 135 12.85 -6.76 6.75
N GLY A 136 13.37 -5.93 5.84
CA GLY A 136 14.25 -4.79 6.16
C GLY A 136 13.62 -3.77 7.11
N LYS A 137 12.29 -3.76 7.23
CA LYS A 137 11.51 -2.97 8.19
C LYS A 137 11.02 -3.75 9.41
N GLY A 138 11.52 -4.98 9.61
CA GLY A 138 11.18 -5.83 10.74
C GLY A 138 9.80 -6.50 10.64
N VAL A 139 9.25 -6.67 9.43
CA VAL A 139 7.98 -7.36 9.18
C VAL A 139 8.24 -8.72 8.53
N ASN A 140 7.85 -9.80 9.22
CA ASN A 140 8.06 -11.21 8.83
C ASN A 140 6.76 -12.03 8.90
#